data_AF-A0A222F814-F1
#
_entry.id   AF-A0A222F814-F1
#
_cell.length_a   1.000
_cell.length_b   1.000
_cell.length_c   1.000
_cell.angle_alpha   90.00
_cell.angle_beta   90.00
_cell.angle_gamma   90.00
#
_symmetry.space_group_name_H-M   'P 1'
#
loop_
_entity.id
_entity.type
_entity.pdbx_description
1 polymer ?
#
loop_
_entity_poly.entity_id
_entity_poly.type
_entity_poly.pdbx_seq_one_letter_code
_entity_poly.pdbx_strand_id
1 'polypeptide(L)'
;MIRLLPKLRSFALRLCRNPDQADDLVQTTCERAIRSLDQFDPATRLDSWMFRILQNLYFNTVRDTANRARLFDLAMLDFEESYDGAKAASSSLELQRVQVFIGELEEDSREVLLKIAIEGRSYKDVAAELGVPIGTVTSRLARARLKLREWLETNDKAPSAGLRSMPGGMG
;
A
#
# COMPACT_ATOMS: atom_id res chain seq x y z
N MET A 1 -16.65 -1.74 -17.02
CA MET A 1 -16.36 -2.54 -15.82
C MET A 1 -15.77 -3.92 -16.13
N ILE A 2 -16.45 -4.80 -16.89
CA ILE A 2 -16.00 -6.19 -17.15
C ILE A 2 -14.54 -6.29 -17.66
N ARG A 3 -14.15 -5.41 -18.59
CA ARG A 3 -12.77 -5.37 -19.12
C ARG A 3 -11.68 -5.04 -18.08
N LEU A 4 -12.05 -4.47 -16.92
CA LEU A 4 -11.13 -4.14 -15.83
C LEU A 4 -10.95 -5.28 -14.83
N LEU A 5 -11.83 -6.29 -14.82
CA LEU A 5 -11.79 -7.39 -13.85
C LEU A 5 -10.43 -8.10 -13.78
N PRO A 6 -9.76 -8.46 -14.91
CA PRO A 6 -8.46 -9.12 -14.83
C PRO A 6 -7.39 -8.25 -14.18
N LYS A 7 -7.43 -6.93 -14.40
CA LYS A 7 -6.49 -5.97 -13.82
C LYS A 7 -6.74 -5.77 -12.33
N LEU A 8 -8.00 -5.67 -11.93
CA LEU A 8 -8.40 -5.58 -10.52
C LEU A 8 -8.00 -6.85 -9.77
N ARG A 9 -8.26 -8.03 -10.33
CA ARG A 9 -7.89 -9.33 -9.74
C ARG A 9 -6.39 -9.48 -9.58
N SER A 10 -5.60 -9.16 -10.61
CA SER A 10 -4.14 -9.16 -10.53
C SER A 10 -3.61 -8.22 -9.44
N PHE A 11 -4.28 -7.09 -9.23
CA PHE A 11 -3.92 -6.16 -8.17
C PHE A 11 -4.33 -6.67 -6.78
N ALA A 12 -5.55 -7.18 -6.63
CA ALA A 12 -6.04 -7.78 -5.39
C ALA A 12 -5.18 -8.98 -4.95
N LEU A 13 -4.75 -9.83 -5.89
CA LEU A 13 -3.82 -10.94 -5.61
C LEU A 13 -2.49 -10.48 -5.02
N ARG A 14 -1.96 -9.33 -5.48
CA ARG A 14 -0.73 -8.75 -4.91
C ARG A 14 -0.94 -8.21 -3.50
N LEU A 15 -2.14 -7.73 -3.18
CA LEU A 15 -2.50 -7.22 -1.86
C LEU A 15 -2.80 -8.35 -0.86
N CYS A 16 -3.70 -9.26 -1.21
CA CYS A 16 -4.17 -10.31 -0.30
C CYS A 16 -3.21 -11.49 -0.20
N ARG A 17 -2.40 -11.75 -1.24
CA ARG A 17 -1.57 -12.97 -1.38
C ARG A 17 -2.36 -14.28 -1.20
N ASN A 18 -3.68 -14.22 -1.33
CA ASN A 18 -4.62 -15.33 -1.23
C ASN A 18 -5.66 -15.17 -2.37
N PRO A 19 -5.88 -16.21 -3.21
CA PRO A 19 -6.80 -16.13 -4.33
C PRO A 19 -8.25 -15.87 -3.95
N ASP A 20 -8.76 -16.55 -2.92
CA ASP A 20 -10.17 -16.45 -2.51
C ASP A 20 -10.46 -15.06 -1.96
N GLN A 21 -9.59 -14.54 -1.09
CA GLN A 21 -9.70 -13.17 -0.57
C GLN A 21 -9.57 -12.12 -1.68
N ALA A 22 -8.77 -12.39 -2.72
CA ALA A 22 -8.64 -11.48 -3.85
C ALA A 22 -9.93 -11.45 -4.67
N ASP A 23 -10.56 -12.60 -4.89
CA ASP A 23 -11.82 -12.71 -5.62
C ASP A 23 -12.98 -12.04 -4.86
N ASP A 24 -13.08 -12.25 -3.55
CA ASP A 24 -14.06 -11.58 -2.68
C ASP A 24 -13.88 -10.05 -2.68
N LEU A 25 -12.64 -9.58 -2.61
CA LEU A 25 -12.32 -8.15 -2.66
C LEU A 25 -12.72 -7.53 -4.01
N VAL A 26 -12.47 -8.22 -5.12
CA VAL A 26 -12.89 -7.76 -6.46
C VAL A 26 -14.41 -7.73 -6.58
N GLN A 27 -15.10 -8.77 -6.09
CA GLN A 27 -16.56 -8.80 -6.09
C GLN A 27 -17.13 -7.61 -5.32
N THR A 28 -16.70 -7.44 -4.07
CA THR A 28 -17.14 -6.34 -3.20
C THR A 28 -16.85 -4.97 -3.83
N THR A 29 -15.70 -4.82 -4.50
CA THR A 29 -15.35 -3.62 -5.26
C THR A 29 -16.37 -3.33 -6.36
N CYS A 30 -16.74 -4.34 -7.15
CA CYS A 30 -17.71 -4.17 -8.23
C CYS A 30 -19.11 -3.83 -7.69
N GLU A 31 -19.56 -4.49 -6.64
CA GLU A 31 -20.84 -4.19 -5.99
C GLU A 31 -20.89 -2.76 -5.46
N ARG A 32 -19.82 -2.31 -4.79
CA ARG A 32 -19.70 -0.95 -4.26
C ARG A 32 -19.67 0.08 -5.39
N ALA A 33 -18.96 -0.20 -6.47
CA ALA A 33 -18.90 0.64 -7.65
C ALA A 33 -20.27 0.79 -8.30
N ILE A 34 -21.01 -0.31 -8.50
CA ILE A 34 -22.38 -0.29 -9.05
C ILE A 34 -23.32 0.53 -8.16
N ARG A 35 -23.27 0.30 -6.84
CA ARG A 35 -24.10 1.04 -5.86
C ARG A 35 -23.79 2.53 -5.77
N SER A 36 -22.61 2.95 -6.20
CA SER A 36 -22.14 4.35 -6.08
C SER A 36 -21.92 4.99 -7.46
N LEU A 37 -22.55 4.46 -8.52
CA LEU A 37 -22.40 4.98 -9.90
C LEU A 37 -22.86 6.43 -10.04
N ASP A 38 -23.83 6.86 -9.24
CA ASP A 38 -24.31 8.23 -9.14
C ASP A 38 -23.23 9.22 -8.65
N GLN A 39 -22.24 8.72 -7.90
CA GLN A 39 -21.11 9.51 -7.39
C GLN A 39 -19.90 9.49 -8.33
N PHE A 40 -19.96 8.77 -9.44
CA PHE A 40 -18.89 8.74 -10.42
C PHE A 40 -18.88 10.02 -11.25
N ASP A 41 -17.79 10.77 -11.18
CA ASP A 41 -17.52 11.90 -12.05
C ASP A 41 -17.03 11.39 -13.43
N PRO A 42 -17.79 11.62 -14.53
CA PRO A 42 -17.38 11.20 -15.87
C PRO A 42 -16.08 11.83 -16.37
N ALA A 43 -15.62 12.94 -15.77
CA ALA A 43 -14.32 13.53 -16.07
C ALA A 43 -13.15 12.69 -15.51
N THR A 44 -13.42 11.79 -14.56
CA THR A 44 -12.42 10.87 -13.98
C THR A 44 -12.34 9.56 -14.76
N ARG A 45 -11.14 8.98 -14.87
CA ARG A 45 -10.99 7.65 -15.47
C ARG A 45 -11.62 6.57 -14.58
N LEU A 46 -12.50 5.75 -15.15
CA LEU A 46 -13.18 4.65 -14.47
C LEU A 46 -12.21 3.67 -13.78
N ASP A 47 -11.07 3.39 -14.41
CA ASP A 47 -10.07 2.48 -13.84
C ASP A 47 -9.52 3.00 -12.51
N SER A 48 -9.11 4.26 -12.49
CA SER A 48 -8.55 4.94 -11.33
C SER A 48 -9.57 5.02 -10.19
N TRP A 49 -10.85 5.25 -10.51
CA TRP A 49 -11.93 5.25 -9.54
C TRP A 49 -12.16 3.85 -8.94
N MET A 50 -12.23 2.81 -9.76
CA MET A 50 -12.41 1.43 -9.27
C MET A 50 -11.21 0.91 -8.47
N PHE A 51 -9.98 1.23 -8.86
CA PHE A 51 -8.79 0.91 -8.07
C PHE A 51 -8.79 1.60 -6.70
N ARG A 52 -9.28 2.85 -6.63
CA ARG A 52 -9.46 3.55 -5.35
C ARG A 52 -10.45 2.82 -4.44
N ILE A 53 -11.61 2.40 -4.98
CA ILE A 53 -12.61 1.65 -4.21
C ILE A 53 -11.99 0.36 -3.66
N LEU A 54 -11.28 -0.40 -4.50
CA LEU A 54 -10.62 -1.64 -4.12
C LEU A 54 -9.59 -1.44 -3.00
N GLN A 55 -8.71 -0.43 -3.14
CA GLN A 55 -7.71 -0.10 -2.13
C GLN A 55 -8.37 0.26 -0.80
N ASN A 56 -9.39 1.11 -0.82
CA ASN A 56 -10.10 1.51 0.39
C ASN A 56 -10.75 0.31 1.10
N LEU A 57 -11.38 -0.59 0.34
CA LEU A 57 -11.95 -1.82 0.90
C LEU A 57 -10.88 -2.69 1.55
N TYR A 58 -9.75 -2.91 0.87
CA TYR A 58 -8.64 -3.68 1.41
C TYR A 58 -8.09 -3.10 2.71
N PHE A 59 -7.76 -1.80 2.73
CA PHE A 59 -7.19 -1.16 3.91
C PHE A 59 -8.16 -1.14 5.11
N ASN A 60 -9.45 -1.00 4.85
CA ASN A 60 -10.46 -1.12 5.91
C ASN A 60 -10.48 -2.54 6.50
N THR A 61 -10.50 -3.58 5.65
CA THR A 61 -10.46 -4.97 6.11
C THR A 61 -9.19 -5.28 6.91
N VAL A 62 -8.03 -4.79 6.46
CA VAL A 62 -6.76 -4.95 7.18
C VAL A 62 -6.80 -4.25 8.53
N ARG A 63 -7.33 -3.02 8.62
CA ARG A 63 -7.47 -2.31 9.90
C ARG A 63 -8.40 -3.06 10.84
N ASP A 64 -9.55 -3.50 10.37
CA ASP A 64 -10.52 -4.21 11.21
C ASP A 64 -9.92 -5.52 11.71
N THR A 65 -9.15 -6.22 10.87
CA THR A 65 -8.43 -7.44 11.26
C THR A 65 -7.34 -7.14 12.28
N ALA A 66 -6.54 -6.10 12.09
CA ALA A 66 -5.50 -5.69 13.04
C ALA A 66 -6.08 -5.22 14.38
N ASN A 67 -7.21 -4.51 14.36
CA ASN A 67 -7.90 -4.10 15.58
C ASN A 67 -8.49 -5.31 16.31
N ARG A 68 -9.10 -6.26 15.59
CA ARG A 68 -9.57 -7.53 16.17
C ARG A 68 -8.41 -8.35 16.72
N ALA A 69 -7.29 -8.43 16.01
CA ALA A 69 -6.08 -9.11 16.47
C ALA A 69 -5.52 -8.44 17.72
N ARG A 70 -5.43 -7.11 17.79
CA ARG A 70 -5.02 -6.40 19.01
C ARG A 70 -5.97 -6.63 20.18
N LEU A 71 -7.28 -6.63 19.93
CA LEU A 71 -8.28 -6.94 20.97
C LEU A 71 -8.15 -8.40 21.43
N PHE A 72 -7.80 -9.31 20.52
CA PHE A 72 -7.54 -10.71 20.81
C PHE A 72 -6.21 -10.90 21.55
N ASP A 73 -5.11 -10.26 21.14
CA ASP A 73 -3.80 -10.27 21.80
C ASP A 73 -3.88 -9.67 23.21
N LEU A 74 -4.65 -8.60 23.40
CA LEU A 74 -4.95 -8.04 24.72
C LEU A 74 -5.73 -9.05 25.61
N ALA A 75 -6.42 -10.01 24.99
CA ALA A 75 -7.12 -11.09 25.66
C ALA A 75 -6.31 -12.41 25.71
N MET A 76 -5.20 -12.54 24.97
CA MET A 76 -4.42 -13.77 24.78
C MET A 76 -2.92 -13.57 25.07
N LEU A 77 -2.61 -13.03 26.26
CA LEU A 77 -1.23 -12.89 26.79
C LEU A 77 -0.52 -14.24 27.10
N ASP A 78 -0.84 -15.32 26.40
CA ASP A 78 -0.13 -16.60 26.45
C ASP A 78 -0.39 -17.36 25.13
N PHE A 79 0.57 -17.30 24.19
CA PHE A 79 1.03 -18.39 23.31
C PHE A 79 1.84 -17.80 22.14
N GLU A 80 3.16 -17.98 22.19
CA GLU A 80 4.04 -17.78 21.03
C GLU A 80 3.97 -18.98 20.09
N GLU A 81 3.92 -18.76 18.77
CA GLU A 81 4.57 -19.72 17.87
C GLU A 81 4.99 -19.18 16.48
N SER A 82 6.23 -19.57 16.16
CA SER A 82 6.84 -19.88 14.85
C SER A 82 7.01 -18.79 13.79
N TYR A 83 8.27 -18.33 13.67
CA TYR A 83 8.72 -17.30 12.74
C TYR A 83 9.65 -17.89 11.65
N ASP A 84 9.26 -17.80 10.38
CA ASP A 84 10.08 -18.20 9.23
C ASP A 84 11.18 -17.15 8.95
N GLY A 85 12.42 -17.47 9.39
CA GLY A 85 13.55 -16.53 9.45
C GLY A 85 14.05 -15.96 8.12
N ALA A 86 13.83 -16.65 6.98
CA ALA A 86 14.29 -16.15 5.68
C ALA A 86 13.34 -15.08 5.11
N LYS A 87 12.03 -15.27 5.25
CA LYS A 87 11.02 -14.27 4.86
C LYS A 87 11.02 -13.08 5.79
N ALA A 88 11.30 -13.32 7.06
CA ALA A 88 11.53 -12.28 8.06
C ALA A 88 12.67 -11.34 7.70
N ALA A 89 13.83 -11.88 7.29
CA ALA A 89 15.00 -11.08 6.96
C ALA A 89 14.78 -10.17 5.74
N SER A 90 14.17 -10.71 4.66
CA SER A 90 13.82 -9.91 3.48
C SER A 90 12.74 -8.86 3.77
N SER A 91 11.72 -9.23 4.57
CA SER A 91 10.69 -8.28 5.01
C SER A 91 11.27 -7.18 5.89
N SER A 92 12.25 -7.51 6.74
CA SER A 92 12.95 -6.55 7.61
C SER A 92 13.75 -5.53 6.80
N LEU A 93 14.45 -5.95 5.74
CA LEU A 93 15.20 -5.03 4.87
C LEU A 93 14.28 -4.08 4.10
N GLU A 94 13.17 -4.58 3.54
CA GLU A 94 12.18 -3.75 2.85
C GLU A 94 11.48 -2.79 3.82
N LEU A 95 11.17 -3.23 5.05
CA LEU A 95 10.63 -2.36 6.09
C LEU A 95 11.62 -1.26 6.49
N GLN A 96 12.92 -1.58 6.58
CA GLN A 96 13.96 -0.59 6.87
C GLN A 96 14.07 0.45 5.74
N ARG A 97 14.01 0.01 4.48
CA ARG A 97 13.97 0.90 3.29
C ARG A 97 12.77 1.85 3.32
N VAL A 98 11.59 1.33 3.65
CA VAL A 98 10.37 2.14 3.80
C VAL A 98 10.51 3.14 4.94
N GLN A 99 11.09 2.76 6.08
CA GLN A 99 11.31 3.67 7.21
C GLN A 99 12.27 4.82 6.85
N VAL A 100 13.35 4.53 6.12
CA VAL A 100 14.28 5.56 5.63
C VAL A 100 13.54 6.56 4.74
N PHE A 101 12.80 6.08 3.74
CA PHE A 101 12.02 6.95 2.86
C PHE A 101 11.01 7.82 3.63
N ILE A 102 10.26 7.23 4.56
CA ILE A 102 9.30 7.97 5.40
C ILE A 102 10.04 9.07 6.19
N GLY A 103 11.26 8.80 6.67
CA GLY A 103 12.15 9.76 7.32
C GLY A 103 12.58 10.94 6.45
N GLU A 104 12.59 10.81 5.12
CA GLU A 104 12.98 11.88 4.18
C GLU A 104 11.79 12.77 3.73
N LEU A 105 10.57 12.38 4.07
CA LEU A 105 9.38 13.17 3.80
C LEU A 105 9.30 14.39 4.72
N GLU A 106 8.82 15.50 4.17
CA GLU A 106 8.41 16.67 4.95
C GLU A 106 7.26 16.27 5.90
N GLU A 107 7.27 16.80 7.12
CA GLU A 107 6.36 16.39 8.20
C GLU A 107 4.88 16.36 7.76
N ASP A 108 4.42 17.43 7.13
CA ASP A 108 3.08 17.57 6.58
C ASP A 108 2.70 16.45 5.58
N SER A 109 3.64 16.07 4.71
CA SER A 109 3.41 15.05 3.69
C SER A 109 3.53 13.64 4.27
N ARG A 110 4.44 13.45 5.24
CA ARG A 110 4.61 12.23 6.01
C ARG A 110 3.35 11.90 6.80
N GLU A 111 2.83 12.86 7.54
CA GLU A 111 1.65 12.68 8.39
C GLU A 111 0.43 12.26 7.55
N VAL A 112 0.16 12.97 6.45
CA VAL A 112 -0.91 12.61 5.51
C VAL A 112 -0.71 11.21 4.92
N LEU A 113 0.51 10.87 4.51
CA LEU A 113 0.81 9.55 3.95
C LEU A 113 0.58 8.45 4.98
N LEU A 114 1.04 8.61 6.22
CA LEU A 114 0.87 7.61 7.27
C LEU A 114 -0.60 7.38 7.63
N LYS A 115 -1.35 8.47 7.84
CA LYS A 115 -2.79 8.39 8.16
C LYS A 115 -3.59 7.70 7.05
N ILE A 116 -3.19 7.87 5.78
CA ILE A 116 -3.89 7.25 4.63
C ILE A 116 -3.37 5.85 4.30
N ALA A 117 -2.06 5.60 4.36
CA ALA A 117 -1.47 4.35 3.89
C ALA A 117 -1.37 3.28 4.98
N ILE A 118 -1.14 3.70 6.23
CA ILE A 118 -0.97 2.80 7.38
C ILE A 118 -2.27 2.75 8.17
N GLU A 119 -2.78 3.92 8.53
CA GLU A 119 -4.02 4.01 9.30
C GLU A 119 -5.25 3.96 8.41
N GLY A 120 -5.11 3.97 7.08
CA GLY A 120 -6.19 3.85 6.07
C GLY A 120 -7.41 4.77 6.25
N ARG A 121 -7.21 5.97 6.82
CA ARG A 121 -8.26 6.98 6.98
C ARG A 121 -8.67 7.55 5.62
N SER A 122 -9.92 8.01 5.52
CA SER A 122 -10.37 8.70 4.30
C SER A 122 -9.76 10.09 4.20
N TYR A 123 -9.71 10.65 2.99
CA TYR A 123 -9.12 11.99 2.78
C TYR A 123 -9.92 13.06 3.53
N LYS A 124 -11.23 12.84 3.69
CA LYS A 124 -12.12 13.73 4.42
C LYS A 124 -11.84 13.70 5.93
N ASP A 125 -11.63 12.50 6.49
CA ASP A 125 -11.33 12.36 7.92
C ASP A 125 -9.97 12.96 8.24
N VAL A 126 -8.97 12.73 7.40
CA VAL A 126 -7.64 13.34 7.54
C VAL A 126 -7.71 14.86 7.41
N ALA A 127 -8.49 15.38 6.46
CA ALA A 127 -8.70 16.83 6.32
C ALA A 127 -9.32 17.45 7.57
N ALA A 128 -10.35 16.79 8.14
CA ALA A 128 -11.02 17.23 9.35
C ALA A 128 -10.10 17.17 10.58
N GLU A 129 -9.35 16.08 10.74
CA GLU A 129 -8.41 15.88 11.85
C GLU A 129 -7.25 16.88 11.83
N LEU A 130 -6.72 17.18 10.64
CA LEU A 130 -5.61 18.12 10.47
C LEU A 130 -6.06 19.58 10.39
N GLY A 131 -7.37 19.85 10.34
CA GLY A 131 -7.92 21.21 10.18
C GLY A 131 -7.54 21.88 8.84
N VAL A 132 -7.35 21.10 7.77
CA VAL A 132 -6.95 21.62 6.44
C VAL A 132 -7.96 21.26 5.34
N PRO A 133 -8.01 22.00 4.22
CA PRO A 133 -8.84 21.63 3.07
C PRO A 133 -8.48 20.25 2.49
N ILE A 134 -9.46 19.55 1.92
CA ILE A 134 -9.22 18.25 1.25
C ILE A 134 -8.23 18.37 0.08
N GLY A 135 -8.18 19.52 -0.60
CA GLY A 135 -7.18 19.82 -1.64
C GLY A 135 -5.74 19.89 -1.09
N THR A 136 -5.57 20.29 0.16
CA THR A 136 -4.28 20.28 0.84
C THR A 136 -3.83 18.85 1.13
N VAL A 137 -4.75 17.98 1.59
CA VAL A 137 -4.49 16.54 1.78
C VAL A 137 -4.08 15.89 0.46
N THR A 138 -4.80 16.15 -0.63
CA THR A 138 -4.46 15.58 -1.94
C THR A 138 -3.11 16.08 -2.45
N SER A 139 -2.78 17.37 -2.30
CA SER A 139 -1.48 17.92 -2.72
C SER A 139 -0.29 17.42 -1.88
N ARG A 140 -0.46 17.26 -0.56
CA ARG A 140 0.54 16.65 0.33
C ARG A 140 0.77 15.18 -0.04
N LEU A 141 -0.29 14.42 -0.30
CA LEU A 141 -0.17 13.03 -0.75
C LEU A 141 0.50 12.91 -2.13
N ALA A 142 0.18 13.83 -3.06
CA ALA A 142 0.82 13.86 -4.38
C ALA A 142 2.33 14.13 -4.27
N ARG A 143 2.75 15.06 -3.41
CA ARG A 143 4.17 15.32 -3.12
C ARG A 143 4.87 14.10 -2.51
N ALA A 144 4.25 13.44 -1.54
CA ALA A 144 4.80 12.20 -0.97
C ALA A 144 5.01 11.11 -2.04
N ARG A 145 4.05 10.94 -2.96
CA ARG A 145 4.15 9.97 -4.07
C ARG A 145 5.23 10.33 -5.08
N LEU A 146 5.43 11.62 -5.35
CA LEU A 146 6.49 12.07 -6.24
C LEU A 146 7.86 11.77 -5.64
N LYS A 147 8.07 12.15 -4.36
CA LYS A 147 9.30 11.81 -3.63
C LYS A 147 9.56 10.31 -3.58
N LEU A 148 8.51 9.49 -3.39
CA LEU A 148 8.67 8.02 -3.41
C LEU A 148 9.20 7.53 -4.75
N ARG A 149 8.69 8.08 -5.86
CA ARG A 149 9.16 7.72 -7.20
C ARG A 149 10.63 8.08 -7.38
N GLU A 150 11.01 9.31 -7.05
CA GLU A 150 12.39 9.80 -7.14
C GLU A 150 13.35 8.97 -6.26
N TRP A 151 12.90 8.65 -5.04
CA TRP A 151 13.65 7.82 -4.10
C TRP A 151 13.86 6.41 -4.64
N LEU A 152 12.83 5.79 -5.21
CA LEU A 152 12.94 4.48 -5.86
C LEU A 152 13.88 4.55 -7.06
N GLU A 153 13.78 5.54 -7.94
CA GLU A 153 14.67 5.69 -9.10
C GLU A 153 16.14 5.87 -8.71
N THR A 154 16.40 6.49 -7.57
CA THR A 154 17.76 6.71 -7.03
C THR A 154 18.30 5.46 -6.34
N ASN A 155 17.45 4.75 -5.59
CA ASN A 155 17.85 3.62 -4.74
C ASN A 155 17.67 2.23 -5.40
N ASP A 156 17.03 2.15 -6.57
CA ASP A 156 16.96 0.94 -7.40
C ASP A 156 18.16 0.84 -8.36
N LYS A 157 18.94 1.93 -8.50
CA LYS A 157 20.23 1.97 -9.21
C LYS A 157 21.41 1.67 -8.25
N ALA A 158 21.49 0.44 -7.75
CA ALA A 158 22.72 -0.12 -7.18
C ALA A 158 23.00 -1.50 -7.81
N PRO A 159 24.27 -1.85 -8.07
CA PRO A 159 24.69 -2.40 -9.36
C PRO A 159 24.42 -3.90 -9.51
N SER A 160 23.96 -4.29 -10.70
CA SER A 160 24.20 -5.61 -11.26
C SER A 160 25.72 -5.85 -11.23
N ALA A 161 26.16 -6.70 -10.30
CA ALA A 161 27.55 -7.05 -10.09
C ALA A 161 28.23 -7.38 -11.43
N GLY A 162 29.23 -6.57 -11.77
CA GLY A 162 30.18 -6.91 -12.83
C GLY A 162 30.84 -8.23 -12.48
N LEU A 163 30.57 -9.24 -13.30
CA LEU A 163 31.35 -10.46 -13.38
C LEU A 163 32.78 -10.06 -13.73
N ARG A 164 33.61 -9.98 -12.69
CA ARG A 164 35.05 -9.78 -12.76
C ARG A 164 35.63 -11.05 -13.38
N SER A 165 35.90 -10.99 -14.69
CA SER A 165 36.74 -11.96 -15.39
C SER A 165 38.11 -11.99 -14.71
N MET A 166 38.43 -13.11 -14.08
CA MET A 166 39.81 -13.41 -13.69
C MET A 166 40.60 -13.81 -14.94
N PRO A 167 41.76 -13.19 -15.23
CA PRO A 167 42.67 -13.74 -16.21
C PRO A 167 43.40 -14.93 -15.57
N GLY A 168 43.03 -16.14 -15.97
CA GLY A 168 43.80 -17.35 -15.71
C GLY A 168 45.06 -17.33 -16.58
N GLY A 169 46.17 -16.88 -15.99
CA GLY A 169 47.51 -17.02 -16.55
C GLY A 169 48.38 -17.80 -15.56
N MET A 170 48.75 -19.01 -15.93
CA MET A 170 49.90 -19.82 -15.51
C MET A 170 49.82 -21.05 -16.44
N GLY A 171 50.78 -21.32 -17.31
CA GLY A 171 52.21 -21.40 -17.02
C GLY A 171 52.57 -22.88 -17.10
#